data_AF-A0A7Z9XZ61-F1
#
_entry.id   AF-A0A7Z9XZ61-F1
#
_cell.length_a   1.000
_cell.length_b   1.000
_cell.length_c   1.000
_cell.angle_alpha   90.00
_cell.angle_beta   90.00
_cell.angle_gamma   90.00
#
_symmetry.space_group_name_H-M   'P 1'
#
loop_
_entity.id
_entity.type
_entity.pdbx_description
1 polymer ?
#
loop_
_entity_poly.entity_id
_entity_poly.type
_entity_poly.pdbx_seq_one_letter_code
_entity_poly.pdbx_strand_id
1 'polypeptide(L)'
;METSDSFPIELRADQEHSGIRTIVVIGLFVLLFLFYLLISALWSAFAPGNLADYTFVISCGIAIGLALVSLWALEKYLKRIWPSGRAIILDDAGVQAKDPEADTVQILWADEPFQLSWWFYLRGYPRGGRERRLPKHWVCVATQLQAGENFVIVYTYAPPKEATVWTHYEREFRQLNPAEIYKHGLTSRFAAPSRPEVPSKLLLGKDGKHWQAEQRRWLYGYELERDDFKKFMDFAASRQTYHSK
;
A
#
# COMPACT_ATOMS: atom_id res chain seq x y z
N MET A 1 14.10 7.50 28.69
CA MET A 1 14.59 6.11 28.59
C MET A 1 14.73 5.86 27.11
N GLU A 2 15.87 6.23 26.55
CA GLU A 2 16.17 6.10 25.12
C GLU A 2 16.38 4.62 24.83
N THR A 3 15.42 3.98 24.17
CA THR A 3 15.71 2.74 23.47
C THR A 3 16.68 3.12 22.35
N SER A 4 17.95 2.79 22.54
CA SER A 4 18.94 2.73 21.46
C SER A 4 18.43 1.71 20.45
N ASP A 5 17.55 2.14 19.55
CA ASP A 5 17.16 1.33 18.40
C ASP A 5 18.46 1.08 17.62
N SER A 6 18.92 -0.17 17.64
CA SER A 6 20.15 -0.58 16.97
C SER A 6 19.93 -0.49 15.47
N PHE A 7 20.57 0.49 14.82
CA PHE A 7 20.64 0.52 13.36
C PHE A 7 21.39 -0.72 12.84
N PRO A 8 21.02 -1.24 11.65
CA PRO A 8 20.02 -0.71 10.72
C PRO A 8 18.57 -1.12 11.04
N ILE A 9 17.62 -0.22 10.81
CA ILE A 9 16.17 -0.52 10.91
C ILE A 9 15.64 -0.84 9.51
N GLU A 10 15.13 -2.05 9.30
CA GLU A 10 14.52 -2.47 8.04
C GLU A 10 12.99 -2.28 8.08
N LEU A 11 12.47 -1.44 7.18
CA LEU A 11 11.04 -1.20 6.97
C LEU A 11 10.58 -1.95 5.72
N ARG A 12 9.66 -2.90 5.88
CA ARG A 12 9.19 -3.74 4.77
C ARG A 12 8.14 -3.01 3.94
N ALA A 13 8.36 -2.94 2.63
CA ALA A 13 7.44 -2.29 1.71
C ALA A 13 6.56 -3.30 0.96
N ASP A 14 5.43 -2.83 0.45
CA ASP A 14 4.62 -3.53 -0.55
C ASP A 14 4.16 -4.93 -0.12
N GLN A 15 3.65 -5.07 1.11
CA GLN A 15 3.16 -6.35 1.65
C GLN A 15 2.09 -7.05 0.78
N GLU A 16 1.50 -6.37 -0.20
CA GLU A 16 0.49 -6.92 -1.12
C GLU A 16 1.01 -7.01 -2.56
N HIS A 17 2.04 -7.82 -2.77
CA HIS A 17 2.60 -8.12 -4.08
C HIS A 17 1.77 -9.17 -4.87
N SER A 18 2.10 -9.35 -6.14
CA SER A 18 1.39 -10.24 -7.08
C SER A 18 1.33 -11.69 -6.62
N GLY A 19 2.43 -12.21 -6.04
CA GLY A 19 2.54 -13.57 -5.53
C GLY A 19 1.46 -13.92 -4.50
N ILE A 20 1.27 -13.08 -3.48
CA ILE A 20 0.22 -13.28 -2.47
C ILE A 20 -1.16 -13.30 -3.14
N ARG A 21 -1.44 -12.41 -4.08
CA ARG A 21 -2.74 -12.38 -4.77
C ARG A 21 -3.01 -13.64 -5.56
N THR A 22 -2.01 -14.14 -6.29
CA THR A 22 -2.11 -15.38 -7.06
C THR A 22 -2.40 -16.57 -6.14
N ILE A 23 -1.67 -16.69 -5.02
CA ILE A 23 -1.93 -17.77 -4.05
C ILE A 23 -3.31 -17.62 -3.41
N VAL A 24 -3.76 -16.41 -3.08
CA VAL A 24 -5.09 -16.20 -2.50
C VAL A 24 -6.19 -16.64 -3.47
N VAL A 25 -6.06 -16.32 -4.76
CA VAL A 25 -7.02 -16.75 -5.79
C VAL A 25 -7.01 -18.26 -5.97
N ILE A 26 -5.83 -18.88 -6.14
CA ILE A 26 -5.72 -20.34 -6.28
C ILE A 26 -6.24 -21.05 -5.02
N GLY A 27 -5.83 -20.56 -3.85
CA GLY A 27 -6.23 -21.06 -2.55
C GLY A 27 -7.74 -21.01 -2.34
N LEU A 28 -8.43 -19.97 -2.83
CA LEU A 28 -9.89 -19.90 -2.79
C LEU A 28 -10.54 -21.09 -3.51
N PHE A 29 -10.12 -21.40 -4.74
CA PHE A 29 -10.70 -22.51 -5.50
C PHE A 29 -10.38 -23.87 -4.87
N VAL A 30 -9.15 -24.07 -4.41
CA VAL A 30 -8.71 -25.31 -3.75
C VAL A 30 -9.49 -25.52 -2.44
N LEU A 31 -9.53 -24.51 -1.56
CA LEU A 31 -10.24 -24.60 -0.29
C LEU A 31 -11.75 -24.79 -0.49
N LEU A 32 -12.36 -24.08 -1.44
CA LEU A 32 -13.78 -24.24 -1.74
C LEU A 32 -14.09 -25.67 -2.19
N PHE A 33 -13.28 -26.23 -3.08
CA PHE A 33 -13.44 -27.60 -3.56
C PHE A 33 -13.27 -28.62 -2.43
N LEU A 34 -12.22 -28.50 -1.62
CA LEU A 34 -11.94 -29.40 -0.50
C LEU A 34 -13.03 -29.34 0.57
N PHE A 35 -13.46 -28.13 0.96
CA PHE A 35 -14.55 -27.98 1.94
C PHE A 35 -15.87 -28.50 1.39
N TYR A 36 -16.18 -28.28 0.12
CA TYR A 36 -17.38 -28.85 -0.50
C TYR A 36 -17.37 -30.38 -0.42
N LEU A 37 -16.27 -31.03 -0.81
CA LEU A 37 -16.16 -32.49 -0.73
C LEU A 37 -16.29 -33.00 0.72
N LEU A 38 -15.62 -32.33 1.66
CA LEU A 38 -15.67 -32.67 3.08
C LEU A 38 -17.10 -32.56 3.63
N ILE A 39 -17.77 -31.44 3.39
CA ILE A 39 -19.12 -31.21 3.92
C ILE A 39 -20.14 -32.13 3.23
N SER A 40 -20.02 -32.34 1.92
CA SER A 40 -20.89 -33.27 1.18
C SER A 40 -20.75 -34.70 1.68
N ALA A 41 -19.52 -35.15 1.96
CA ALA A 41 -19.25 -36.47 2.53
C ALA A 41 -19.81 -36.59 3.96
N LEU A 42 -19.58 -35.59 4.82
CA LEU A 42 -20.13 -35.57 6.18
C LEU A 42 -21.67 -35.54 6.17
N TRP A 43 -22.27 -34.72 5.31
CA TRP A 43 -23.71 -34.60 5.23
C TRP A 43 -24.35 -35.89 4.72
N SER A 44 -23.76 -36.52 3.70
CA SER A 44 -24.24 -37.80 3.17
C SER A 44 -24.13 -38.95 4.18
N ALA A 45 -23.14 -38.91 5.07
CA ALA A 45 -22.93 -39.91 6.11
C ALA A 45 -23.86 -39.74 7.33
N PHE A 46 -24.20 -38.50 7.70
CA PHE A 46 -24.85 -38.20 8.99
C PHE A 46 -26.20 -37.50 8.89
N ALA A 47 -26.61 -36.98 7.74
CA ALA A 47 -27.87 -36.25 7.63
C ALA A 47 -29.07 -37.21 7.65
N PRO A 48 -30.13 -36.88 8.42
CA PRO A 48 -31.38 -37.62 8.35
C PRO A 48 -32.00 -37.52 6.95
N GLY A 49 -32.70 -38.56 6.51
CA GLY A 49 -33.09 -38.75 5.10
C GLY A 49 -33.93 -37.63 4.49
N ASN A 50 -34.67 -36.86 5.30
CA ASN A 50 -35.43 -35.69 4.86
C ASN A 50 -34.55 -34.46 4.50
N LEU A 51 -33.27 -34.45 4.91
CA LEU A 51 -32.31 -33.39 4.61
C LEU A 51 -31.33 -33.77 3.50
N ALA A 52 -31.38 -35.00 3.00
CA ALA A 52 -30.50 -35.49 1.94
C ALA A 52 -30.69 -34.71 0.62
N ASP A 53 -31.91 -34.28 0.32
CA ASP A 53 -32.21 -33.50 -0.90
C ASP A 53 -31.53 -32.11 -0.90
N TYR A 54 -31.20 -31.59 0.29
CA TYR A 54 -30.55 -30.29 0.46
C TYR A 54 -29.02 -30.36 0.54
N THR A 55 -28.43 -31.56 0.42
CA THR A 55 -26.98 -31.80 0.57
C THR A 55 -26.15 -30.82 -0.25
N PHE A 56 -26.51 -30.62 -1.52
CA PHE A 56 -25.76 -29.76 -2.43
C PHE A 56 -25.76 -28.29 -1.96
N VAL A 57 -26.94 -27.74 -1.66
CA VAL A 57 -27.09 -26.33 -1.28
C VAL A 57 -26.39 -26.04 0.04
N ILE A 58 -26.57 -26.93 1.03
CA ILE A 58 -25.96 -26.79 2.35
C ILE A 58 -24.44 -26.91 2.25
N SER A 59 -23.93 -27.88 1.48
CA SER A 59 -22.49 -28.05 1.28
C SER A 59 -21.86 -26.84 0.61
N CYS A 60 -22.50 -26.29 -0.43
CA CYS A 60 -22.03 -25.06 -1.08
C CYS A 60 -22.00 -23.88 -0.11
N GLY A 61 -23.09 -23.64 0.64
CA GLY A 61 -23.19 -22.52 1.57
C GLY A 61 -22.14 -22.56 2.68
N ILE A 62 -21.98 -23.72 3.32
CA ILE A 62 -21.00 -23.91 4.40
C ILE A 62 -19.57 -23.88 3.83
N ALA A 63 -19.32 -24.50 2.68
CA ALA A 63 -17.98 -24.51 2.06
C ALA A 63 -17.50 -23.10 1.71
N ILE A 64 -18.37 -22.23 1.18
CA ILE A 64 -18.03 -20.83 0.90
C ILE A 64 -17.62 -20.12 2.20
N GLY A 65 -18.41 -20.25 3.26
CA GLY A 65 -18.10 -19.65 4.56
C GLY A 65 -16.74 -20.09 5.11
N LEU A 66 -16.49 -21.40 5.15
CA LEU A 66 -15.22 -21.96 5.63
C LEU A 66 -14.03 -21.58 4.75
N ALA A 67 -14.20 -21.57 3.42
CA ALA A 67 -13.17 -21.17 2.47
C ALA A 67 -12.76 -19.72 2.69
N LEU A 68 -13.71 -18.80 2.84
CA LEU A 68 -13.42 -17.37 3.04
C LEU A 68 -12.70 -17.11 4.38
N VAL A 69 -13.12 -17.75 5.47
CA VAL A 69 -12.46 -17.61 6.78
C VAL A 69 -11.05 -18.18 6.75
N SER A 70 -10.87 -19.37 6.17
CA SER A 70 -9.56 -20.01 6.03
C SER A 70 -8.63 -19.19 5.14
N LEU A 71 -9.16 -18.62 4.05
CA LEU A 71 -8.41 -17.78 3.14
C LEU A 71 -7.96 -16.47 3.79
N TRP A 72 -8.82 -15.84 4.60
CA TRP A 72 -8.45 -14.66 5.39
C TRP A 72 -7.29 -14.96 6.36
N ALA A 73 -7.34 -16.11 7.04
CA ALA A 73 -6.26 -16.53 7.93
C ALA A 73 -4.97 -16.82 7.16
N LEU A 74 -5.07 -17.51 6.02
CA LEU A 74 -3.94 -17.79 5.14
C LEU A 74 -3.30 -16.50 4.61
N GLU A 75 -4.09 -15.52 4.16
CA GLU A 75 -3.58 -14.24 3.68
C GLU A 75 -2.81 -13.49 4.77
N LYS A 76 -3.37 -13.42 5.99
CA LYS A 76 -2.69 -12.79 7.14
C LYS A 76 -1.37 -13.48 7.47
N TYR A 77 -1.35 -14.82 7.42
CA TYR A 77 -0.15 -15.59 7.67
C TYR A 77 0.90 -15.36 6.57
N LEU A 78 0.50 -15.43 5.30
CA LEU A 78 1.39 -15.21 4.14
C LEU A 78 2.02 -13.82 4.16
N LYS A 79 1.25 -12.76 4.45
CA LYS A 79 1.78 -11.39 4.58
C LYS A 79 2.89 -11.28 5.63
N ARG A 80 2.88 -12.12 6.66
CA ARG A 80 3.90 -12.14 7.71
C ARG A 80 5.17 -12.87 7.28
N ILE A 81 5.04 -14.01 6.60
CA ILE A 81 6.16 -14.90 6.26
C ILE A 81 6.76 -14.64 4.87
N TRP A 82 6.00 -14.08 3.95
CA TRP A 82 6.39 -13.88 2.56
C TRP A 82 6.42 -12.39 2.22
N PRO A 83 7.53 -11.70 2.52
CA PRO A 83 7.70 -10.30 2.16
C PRO A 83 7.87 -10.15 0.65
N SER A 84 7.60 -8.96 0.13
CA SER A 84 7.76 -8.61 -1.28
C SER A 84 9.22 -8.60 -1.76
N GLY A 85 10.18 -8.55 -0.82
CA GLY A 85 11.60 -8.30 -1.09
C GLY A 85 11.96 -6.82 -1.20
N ARG A 86 10.96 -5.93 -1.35
CA ARG A 86 11.17 -4.47 -1.33
C ARG A 86 11.24 -3.99 0.12
N ALA A 87 12.26 -3.19 0.42
CA ALA A 87 12.47 -2.68 1.78
C ALA A 87 13.16 -1.31 1.76
N ILE A 88 12.91 -0.53 2.81
CA ILE A 88 13.65 0.69 3.12
C ILE A 88 14.51 0.41 4.34
N ILE A 89 15.82 0.56 4.21
CA ILE A 89 16.79 0.38 5.29
C ILE A 89 17.18 1.77 5.77
N LEU A 90 16.98 2.01 7.06
CA LEU A 90 17.36 3.24 7.75
C LEU A 90 18.65 2.98 8.52
N ASP A 91 19.66 3.81 8.30
CA ASP A 91 20.97 3.69 8.95
C ASP A 91 21.55 5.08 9.25
N ASP A 92 22.54 5.16 10.14
CA ASP A 92 23.15 6.43 10.56
C ASP A 92 23.67 7.26 9.38
N ALA A 93 24.12 6.62 8.31
CA ALA A 93 24.62 7.28 7.11
C ALA A 93 23.50 7.84 6.21
N GLY A 94 22.30 7.25 6.22
CA GLY A 94 21.30 7.56 5.19
C GLY A 94 20.07 6.65 5.14
N VAL A 95 19.41 6.69 3.99
CA VAL A 95 18.29 5.83 3.63
C VAL A 95 18.68 5.01 2.41
N GLN A 96 18.50 3.69 2.47
CA GLN A 96 18.68 2.79 1.32
C GLN A 96 17.34 2.17 0.93
N ALA A 97 17.01 2.24 -0.36
CA ALA A 97 15.85 1.58 -0.92
C ALA A 97 16.31 0.34 -1.69
N LYS A 98 15.88 -0.83 -1.20
CA LYS A 98 16.18 -2.13 -1.79
C LYS A 98 14.99 -2.60 -2.61
N ASP A 99 15.25 -2.92 -3.87
CA ASP A 99 14.31 -3.52 -4.80
C ASP A 99 14.92 -4.82 -5.36
N PRO A 100 14.23 -5.96 -5.36
CA PRO A 100 14.76 -7.17 -5.97
C PRO A 100 14.91 -7.08 -7.50
N GLU A 101 14.18 -6.16 -8.14
CA GLU A 101 14.15 -6.03 -9.61
C GLU A 101 14.99 -4.84 -10.13
N ALA A 102 15.52 -4.00 -9.23
CA ALA A 102 16.27 -2.79 -9.60
C ALA A 102 17.49 -2.58 -8.70
N ASP A 103 18.40 -1.70 -9.13
CA ASP A 103 19.57 -1.33 -8.35
C ASP A 103 19.18 -0.66 -7.03
N THR A 104 19.99 -0.89 -6.00
CA THR A 104 19.77 -0.27 -4.68
C THR A 104 20.05 1.22 -4.76
N VAL A 105 19.07 2.04 -4.37
CA VAL A 105 19.20 3.50 -4.32
C VAL A 105 19.58 3.92 -2.91
N GLN A 106 20.64 4.71 -2.78
CA GLN A 106 21.09 5.23 -1.49
C GLN A 106 21.00 6.77 -1.47
N ILE A 107 20.46 7.30 -0.38
CA ILE A 107 20.42 8.72 -0.05
C ILE A 107 21.26 8.90 1.20
N LEU A 108 22.39 9.61 1.08
CA LEU A 108 23.26 9.93 2.21
C LEU A 108 22.83 11.25 2.84
N TRP A 109 22.86 11.34 4.18
CA TRP A 109 22.56 12.60 4.87
C TRP A 109 23.61 13.68 4.58
N ALA A 110 24.85 13.27 4.32
CA ALA A 110 25.94 14.16 3.94
C ALA A 110 25.68 14.93 2.63
N ASP A 111 24.78 14.43 1.77
CA ASP A 111 24.40 15.07 0.51
C ASP A 111 23.25 16.09 0.67
N GLU A 112 22.89 16.43 1.92
CA GLU A 112 21.84 17.38 2.27
C GLU A 112 20.51 17.14 1.51
N PRO A 113 19.92 15.93 1.65
CA PRO A 113 18.73 15.58 0.88
C PRO A 113 17.57 16.51 1.21
N PHE A 114 16.84 16.94 0.19
CA PHE A 114 15.62 17.70 0.36
C PHE A 114 14.40 16.77 0.44
N GLN A 115 13.41 17.16 1.23
CA GLN A 115 12.17 16.42 1.41
C GLN A 115 10.99 17.13 0.74
N LEU A 116 10.19 16.38 -0.01
CA LEU A 116 8.89 16.81 -0.51
C LEU A 116 7.82 15.93 0.09
N SER A 117 6.77 16.51 0.66
CA SER A 117 5.72 15.78 1.35
C SER A 117 4.35 16.22 0.85
N TRP A 118 3.48 15.28 0.52
CA TRP A 118 2.16 15.57 -0.01
C TRP A 118 1.12 14.53 0.41
N TRP A 119 -0.15 14.90 0.26
CA TRP A 119 -1.26 14.02 0.58
C TRP A 119 -2.49 14.34 -0.26
N PHE A 120 -3.41 13.37 -0.36
CA PHE A 120 -4.70 13.56 -1.02
C PHE A 120 -5.73 12.54 -0.53
N TYR A 121 -7.03 12.87 -0.66
CA TYR A 121 -8.12 11.94 -0.38
C TYR A 121 -8.31 10.94 -1.51
N LEU A 122 -8.67 9.70 -1.19
CA LEU A 122 -9.03 8.64 -2.15
C LEU A 122 -10.48 8.75 -2.67
N ARG A 123 -10.98 9.97 -2.87
CA ARG A 123 -12.34 10.24 -3.37
C ARG A 123 -12.31 11.28 -4.49
N GLY A 124 -13.35 11.26 -5.33
CA GLY A 124 -13.53 12.26 -6.39
C GLY A 124 -12.84 11.93 -7.71
N TYR A 125 -12.17 10.78 -7.83
CA TYR A 125 -11.52 10.35 -9.07
C TYR A 125 -11.55 8.81 -9.24
N PRO A 126 -11.37 8.29 -10.48
CA PRO A 126 -11.21 6.87 -10.74
C PRO A 126 -9.94 6.30 -10.09
N ARG A 127 -10.10 5.37 -9.15
CA ARG A 127 -8.97 4.77 -8.42
C ARG A 127 -8.37 3.59 -9.18
N GLY A 128 -7.06 3.61 -9.36
CA GLY A 128 -6.28 2.55 -10.00
C GLY A 128 -5.45 1.73 -9.02
N GLY A 129 -5.09 0.51 -9.41
CA GLY A 129 -4.15 -0.34 -8.67
C GLY A 129 -4.52 -0.55 -7.21
N ARG A 130 -3.57 -0.25 -6.31
CA ARG A 130 -3.67 -0.50 -4.87
C ARG A 130 -4.74 0.32 -4.17
N GLU A 131 -5.09 1.50 -4.69
CA GLU A 131 -6.10 2.38 -4.09
C GLU A 131 -7.51 1.78 -4.09
N ARG A 132 -7.77 0.78 -4.95
CA ARG A 132 -9.09 0.14 -5.08
C ARG A 132 -9.49 -0.66 -3.85
N ARG A 133 -8.52 -1.22 -3.11
CA ARG A 133 -8.77 -2.05 -1.91
C ARG A 133 -9.18 -1.23 -0.68
N LEU A 134 -8.97 0.08 -0.73
CA LEU A 134 -9.13 0.96 0.42
C LEU A 134 -10.51 1.62 0.44
N PRO A 135 -11.01 2.05 1.61
CA PRO A 135 -12.20 2.88 1.69
C PRO A 135 -12.01 4.24 1.00
N LYS A 136 -13.08 4.78 0.39
CA LYS A 136 -13.02 6.05 -0.36
C LYS A 136 -12.66 7.27 0.50
N HIS A 137 -12.94 7.21 1.80
CA HIS A 137 -12.68 8.32 2.71
C HIS A 137 -11.24 8.33 3.26
N TRP A 138 -10.42 7.33 2.93
CA TRP A 138 -9.01 7.31 3.34
C TRP A 138 -8.20 8.35 2.58
N VAL A 139 -7.00 8.63 3.09
CA VAL A 139 -6.03 9.50 2.44
C VAL A 139 -4.77 8.73 2.08
N CYS A 140 -4.13 9.13 0.99
CA CYS A 140 -2.75 8.80 0.69
C CYS A 140 -1.86 9.88 1.31
N VAL A 141 -0.84 9.48 2.05
CA VAL A 141 0.21 10.36 2.58
C VAL A 141 1.53 9.86 2.02
N ALA A 142 2.30 10.75 1.41
CA ALA A 142 3.52 10.39 0.70
C ALA A 142 4.62 11.41 0.97
N THR A 143 5.86 10.93 0.93
CA THR A 143 7.03 11.78 1.02
C THR A 143 8.13 11.26 0.10
N GLN A 144 8.93 12.17 -0.42
CA GLN A 144 10.10 11.92 -1.25
C GLN A 144 11.30 12.54 -0.57
N LEU A 145 12.34 11.73 -0.34
CA LEU A 145 13.70 12.22 -0.07
C LEU A 145 14.49 12.20 -1.37
N GLN A 146 15.20 13.27 -1.67
CA GLN A 146 15.99 13.37 -2.90
C GLN A 146 17.35 14.03 -2.64
N ALA A 147 18.42 13.40 -3.16
CA ALA A 147 19.79 13.91 -3.19
C ALA A 147 20.34 13.72 -4.61
N GLY A 148 20.56 14.83 -5.33
CA GLY A 148 20.93 14.79 -6.74
C GLY A 148 19.88 14.06 -7.61
N GLU A 149 20.33 13.02 -8.30
CA GLU A 149 19.48 12.17 -9.16
C GLU A 149 18.79 11.03 -8.38
N ASN A 150 19.31 10.70 -7.19
CA ASN A 150 18.75 9.64 -6.36
C ASN A 150 17.53 10.14 -5.61
N PHE A 151 16.46 9.37 -5.61
CA PHE A 151 15.27 9.66 -4.82
C PHE A 151 14.66 8.39 -4.24
N VAL A 152 14.05 8.52 -3.06
CA VAL A 152 13.27 7.47 -2.40
C VAL A 152 11.90 8.05 -2.09
N ILE A 153 10.85 7.40 -2.60
CA ILE A 153 9.46 7.80 -2.35
C ILE A 153 8.81 6.74 -1.48
N VAL A 154 8.39 7.12 -0.28
CA VAL A 154 7.61 6.26 0.60
C VAL A 154 6.21 6.83 0.76
N TYR A 155 5.23 5.95 0.89
CA TYR A 155 3.85 6.37 1.10
C TYR A 155 3.09 5.36 1.95
N THR A 156 2.00 5.82 2.54
CA THR A 156 1.06 4.98 3.24
C THR A 156 -0.36 5.45 2.99
N TYR A 157 -1.33 4.60 3.32
CA TYR A 157 -2.73 4.94 3.33
C TYR A 157 -3.27 4.87 4.75
N ALA A 158 -3.99 5.91 5.16
CA ALA A 158 -4.50 6.01 6.51
C ALA A 158 -5.93 6.56 6.56
N PRO A 159 -6.72 6.20 7.59
CA PRO A 159 -7.92 6.93 7.94
C PRO A 159 -7.60 8.41 8.20
N PRO A 160 -8.50 9.36 7.85
CA PRO A 160 -8.23 10.79 8.01
C PRO A 160 -7.85 11.19 9.43
N LYS A 161 -8.46 10.56 10.46
CA LYS A 161 -8.17 10.84 11.87
C LYS A 161 -6.71 10.57 12.22
N GLU A 162 -6.15 9.46 11.75
CA GLU A 162 -4.75 9.11 12.02
C GLU A 162 -3.80 9.94 11.18
N ALA A 163 -4.19 10.25 9.94
CA ALA A 163 -3.37 11.06 9.05
C ALA A 163 -3.20 12.52 9.50
N THR A 164 -4.05 13.01 10.42
CA THR A 164 -3.96 14.39 10.94
C THR A 164 -2.60 14.73 11.52
N VAL A 165 -1.87 13.76 12.06
CA VAL A 165 -0.51 13.94 12.58
C VAL A 165 0.42 14.52 11.52
N TRP A 166 0.22 14.17 10.24
CA TRP A 166 1.01 14.68 9.12
C TRP A 166 0.29 15.80 8.35
N THR A 167 -1.04 15.73 8.24
CA THR A 167 -1.78 16.60 7.32
C THR A 167 -2.25 17.93 7.92
N HIS A 168 -2.43 18.03 9.25
CA HIS A 168 -2.92 19.28 9.88
C HIS A 168 -1.86 20.35 10.08
N TYR A 169 -0.59 19.97 10.10
CA TYR A 169 0.52 20.92 10.12
C TYR A 169 0.85 21.32 8.68
N GLU A 170 0.11 22.31 8.16
CA GLU A 170 0.18 22.83 6.77
C GLU A 170 1.60 23.24 6.31
N ARG A 171 2.57 23.34 7.23
CA ARG A 171 3.95 23.75 6.88
C ARG A 171 4.78 22.66 6.21
N GLU A 172 4.39 21.38 6.32
CA GLU A 172 5.23 20.28 5.79
C GLU A 172 4.57 19.49 4.66
N PHE A 173 3.24 19.31 4.68
CA PHE A 173 2.54 18.44 3.73
C PHE A 173 1.62 19.21 2.78
N ARG A 174 1.92 19.16 1.48
CA ARG A 174 1.10 19.78 0.44
C ARG A 174 -0.11 18.92 0.08
N GLN A 175 -1.32 19.47 0.20
CA GLN A 175 -2.51 18.79 -0.30
C GLN A 175 -2.58 18.86 -1.84
N LEU A 176 -2.70 17.71 -2.48
CA LEU A 176 -3.01 17.59 -3.91
C LEU A 176 -4.48 17.23 -4.12
N ASN A 177 -4.99 17.55 -5.31
CA ASN A 177 -6.33 17.18 -5.74
C ASN A 177 -6.27 16.33 -7.02
N PRO A 178 -6.23 14.99 -6.90
CA PRO A 178 -6.21 14.09 -8.05
C PRO A 178 -7.34 14.34 -9.05
N ALA A 179 -8.50 14.85 -8.63
CA ALA A 179 -9.57 15.15 -9.58
C ALA A 179 -9.15 16.13 -10.70
N GLU A 180 -8.10 16.94 -10.49
CA GLU A 180 -7.58 17.89 -11.49
C GLU A 180 -6.89 17.22 -12.68
N ILE A 181 -6.35 16.00 -12.51
CA ILE A 181 -5.67 15.25 -13.57
C ILE A 181 -6.61 14.29 -14.31
N TYR A 182 -7.74 13.92 -13.69
CA TYR A 182 -8.72 13.02 -14.31
C TYR A 182 -9.77 13.80 -15.09
N LYS A 183 -9.83 13.59 -16.41
CA LYS A 183 -10.90 14.14 -17.25
C LYS A 183 -12.23 13.49 -16.88
N HIS A 184 -13.21 14.30 -16.47
CA HIS A 184 -14.58 13.85 -16.29
C HIS A 184 -15.27 13.74 -17.67
N GLY A 185 -15.32 12.54 -18.21
CA GLY A 185 -16.10 12.21 -19.42
C GLY A 185 -16.97 10.99 -19.20
N LEU A 186 -18.14 10.93 -19.85
CA LEU A 186 -19.06 9.79 -19.80
C LEU A 186 -18.37 8.47 -20.21
N THR A 187 -17.40 8.53 -21.13
CA THR A 187 -16.59 7.41 -21.60
C THR A 187 -15.57 6.90 -20.57
N SER A 188 -15.13 7.76 -19.63
CA SER A 188 -14.15 7.38 -18.60
C SER A 188 -14.70 6.44 -17.51
N ARG A 189 -16.04 6.31 -17.39
CA ARG A 189 -16.67 5.44 -16.39
C ARG A 189 -16.51 3.95 -16.69
N PHE A 190 -16.35 3.59 -17.96
CA PHE A 190 -16.29 2.20 -18.41
C PHE A 190 -14.87 1.75 -18.79
N ALA A 191 -13.91 2.69 -18.91
CA ALA A 191 -12.52 2.36 -19.14
C ALA A 191 -11.87 1.81 -17.86
N ALA A 192 -10.93 0.88 -18.02
CA ALA A 192 -10.08 0.46 -16.92
C ALA A 192 -9.34 1.70 -16.38
N PRO A 193 -9.27 1.91 -15.05
CA PRO A 193 -8.60 3.08 -14.49
C PRO A 193 -7.11 3.02 -14.81
N SER A 194 -6.68 3.83 -15.76
CA SER A 194 -5.27 4.10 -16.04
C SER A 194 -4.79 5.33 -15.26
N ARG A 195 -3.49 5.40 -15.01
CA ARG A 195 -2.87 6.60 -14.45
C ARG A 195 -2.76 7.65 -15.56
N PRO A 196 -3.41 8.82 -15.45
CA PRO A 196 -3.37 9.82 -16.50
C PRO A 196 -2.01 10.51 -16.51
N GLU A 197 -1.60 11.01 -17.68
CA GLU A 197 -0.47 11.94 -17.76
C GLU A 197 -0.83 13.25 -17.06
N VAL A 198 0.12 13.81 -16.30
CA VAL A 198 -0.08 15.10 -15.64
C VAL A 198 -0.02 16.21 -16.71
N PRO A 199 -1.07 17.05 -16.84
CA PRO A 199 -1.07 18.15 -17.79
C PRO A 199 0.09 19.13 -17.55
N SER A 200 0.74 19.62 -18.62
CA SER A 200 1.87 20.55 -18.54
C SER A 200 1.54 21.83 -17.74
N LYS A 201 0.28 22.27 -17.75
CA LYS A 201 -0.19 23.41 -16.95
C LYS A 201 -0.01 23.20 -15.44
N LEU A 202 -0.23 21.97 -14.94
CA LEU A 202 -0.03 21.64 -13.53
C LEU A 202 1.45 21.50 -13.20
N LEU A 203 2.25 20.94 -14.13
CA LEU A 203 3.70 20.80 -13.99
C LEU A 203 4.42 22.15 -13.93
N LEU A 204 3.93 23.16 -14.64
CA LEU A 204 4.45 24.53 -14.60
C LEU A 204 3.85 25.37 -13.45
N GLY A 205 2.85 24.84 -12.74
CA GLY A 205 2.20 25.53 -11.64
C GLY A 205 2.97 25.45 -10.33
N LYS A 206 2.43 26.08 -9.28
CA LYS A 206 2.99 26.07 -7.92
C LYS A 206 3.21 24.66 -7.37
N ASP A 207 2.36 23.72 -7.76
CA ASP A 207 2.37 22.32 -7.30
C ASP A 207 3.11 21.37 -8.24
N GLY A 208 3.79 21.89 -9.26
CA GLY A 208 4.44 21.10 -10.29
C GLY A 208 5.41 20.06 -9.75
N LYS A 209 6.26 20.44 -8.78
CA LYS A 209 7.20 19.51 -8.13
C LYS A 209 6.49 18.35 -7.41
N HIS A 210 5.39 18.62 -6.73
CA HIS A 210 4.60 17.59 -6.04
C HIS A 210 3.88 16.68 -7.02
N TRP A 211 3.38 17.22 -8.14
CA TRP A 211 2.78 16.41 -9.19
C TRP A 211 3.81 15.51 -9.90
N GLN A 212 5.03 15.99 -10.12
CA GLN A 212 6.13 15.14 -10.63
C GLN A 212 6.48 14.02 -9.65
N ALA A 213 6.59 14.34 -8.36
CA ALA A 213 6.83 13.35 -7.31
C ALA A 213 5.69 12.32 -7.22
N GLU A 214 4.43 12.76 -7.36
CA GLU A 214 3.27 11.87 -7.41
C GLU A 214 3.28 10.95 -8.63
N GLN A 215 3.66 11.45 -9.80
CA GLN A 215 3.82 10.62 -11.00
C GLN A 215 4.91 9.55 -10.78
N ARG A 216 6.05 9.93 -10.20
CA ARG A 216 7.12 8.98 -9.83
C ARG A 216 6.66 7.97 -8.79
N ARG A 217 5.84 8.37 -7.81
CA ARG A 217 5.27 7.46 -6.79
C ARG A 217 4.51 6.31 -7.41
N TRP A 218 3.77 6.54 -8.50
CA TRP A 218 3.02 5.47 -9.17
C TRP A 218 3.91 4.35 -9.70
N LEU A 219 5.17 4.67 -10.05
CA LEU A 219 6.13 3.74 -10.65
C LEU A 219 7.09 3.18 -9.60
N TYR A 220 7.64 4.04 -8.75
CA TYR A 220 8.77 3.72 -7.88
C TYR A 220 8.43 3.76 -6.39
N GLY A 221 7.21 4.17 -6.02
CA GLY A 221 6.83 4.33 -4.62
C GLY A 221 6.89 3.03 -3.83
N TYR A 222 7.38 3.13 -2.60
CA TYR A 222 7.38 2.08 -1.59
C TYR A 222 6.21 2.29 -0.64
N GLU A 223 5.25 1.38 -0.66
CA GLU A 223 4.12 1.43 0.26
C GLU A 223 4.51 0.82 1.61
N LEU A 224 4.53 1.64 2.65
CA LEU A 224 4.81 1.21 4.01
C LEU A 224 3.51 1.04 4.80
N GLU A 225 3.55 0.13 5.78
CA GLU A 225 2.55 0.11 6.84
C GLU A 225 2.60 1.42 7.63
N ARG A 226 1.47 1.83 8.23
CA ARG A 226 1.34 3.14 8.90
C ARG A 226 2.39 3.35 10.00
N ASP A 227 2.66 2.31 10.80
CA ASP A 227 3.66 2.40 11.87
C ASP A 227 5.08 2.53 11.32
N ASP A 228 5.39 1.83 10.23
CA ASP A 228 6.70 1.93 9.57
C ASP A 228 6.86 3.26 8.83
N PHE A 229 5.80 3.77 8.22
CA PHE A 229 5.79 5.13 7.66
C PHE A 229 6.03 6.18 8.75
N LYS A 230 5.44 6.01 9.94
CA LYS A 230 5.70 6.88 11.08
C LYS A 230 7.17 6.83 11.50
N LYS A 231 7.75 5.63 11.66
CA LYS A 231 9.18 5.46 11.98
C LYS A 231 10.07 6.14 10.93
N PHE A 232 9.74 6.01 9.65
CA PHE A 232 10.45 6.70 8.57
C PHE A 232 10.40 8.23 8.73
N MET A 233 9.22 8.79 9.00
CA MET A 233 9.05 10.23 9.17
C MET A 233 9.81 10.75 10.40
N ASP A 234 9.71 10.05 11.53
CA ASP A 234 10.42 10.39 12.76
C ASP A 234 11.95 10.35 12.55
N PHE A 235 12.42 9.34 11.82
CA PHE A 235 13.82 9.20 11.44
C PHE A 235 14.30 10.37 10.55
N ALA A 236 13.58 10.68 9.47
CA ALA A 236 13.93 11.78 8.56
C ALA A 236 13.94 13.16 9.27
N ALA A 237 12.95 13.43 10.12
CA ALA A 237 12.85 14.69 10.87
C ALA A 237 14.01 14.86 11.88
N SER A 238 14.41 13.78 12.55
CA SER A 238 15.51 13.81 13.51
C SER A 238 16.84 14.21 12.86
N ARG A 239 17.07 13.82 11.60
CA ARG A 239 18.31 14.09 10.87
C ARG A 239 18.33 15.46 10.21
N GLN A 240 17.20 15.96 9.70
CA GLN A 240 17.11 17.32 9.17
C GLN A 240 17.40 18.39 10.22
N THR A 241 16.97 18.17 11.46
CA THR A 241 17.21 19.11 12.56
C THR A 241 18.70 19.22 12.93
N TYR A 242 19.47 18.14 12.71
CA TYR A 242 20.90 18.11 13.01
C TYR A 242 21.72 18.98 12.05
N HIS A 243 21.36 19.01 10.76
CA HIS A 243 22.07 19.79 9.74
C HIS A 243 21.70 21.28 9.72
N SER A 244 20.60 21.68 10.38
CA SER A 244 20.19 23.09 10.49
C SER A 244 20.94 23.87 11.59
N LYS A 245 21.79 23.22 12.38
CA LYS A 245 22.54 23.82 13.50
C LYS A 245 24.02 23.89 13.18
#